data_AF-A0A0P6FQ98-F1
#
_entry.id   AF-A0A0P6FQ98-F1
#
_cell.length_a   1.000
_cell.length_b   1.000
_cell.length_c   1.000
_cell.angle_alpha   90.00
_cell.angle_beta   90.00
_cell.angle_gamma   90.00
#
_symmetry.space_group_name_H-M   'P 1'
#
loop_
_entity.id
_entity.type
_entity.pdbx_description
1 polymer ?
#
loop_
_entity_poly.entity_id
_entity_poly.type
_entity_poly.pdbx_seq_one_letter_code
_entity_poly.pdbx_strand_id
1 'polypeptide(L)'
;MIRGVASGISSIIASSGIPKKAFQSDISRSKVYFPRHHTQVRQLCSKELFKRSAFVDRFLWRNRRNLQRSSTTIVLGKRHFGNLILSRNSSSRSTMSRYFSLGEGTLQVSMDLFALNRNRLCKSLKELPQTPKNSVVILQGGQGVPRYCTDVEYLFRQESFFHWAFGVIEPDFYGAIEVDSETSHLFIPKYPEAYAVWMGKIFDCEHYKQKYGVDHVHYVEEMGIILENAKAEMVLTLKGMNTDSNLWTREAVFEGMSKFKIDNELLHPVIVECRVIKTPMELDVLRYANKISSAAHVAVMKAVRPGMKEYQCESVFLHHAYFHGGCRHVSYTCICGSGENGSILHYGHAGAPNDKAIRDGDMCLFDMGAEYYCFASDITCSFPANGKFTKRQKGIYNAVLEASRAVIAGIKPGVSWIDMHLLANRVMLVNLKEYGLLQGDVDDMMKANLAATFQPHGLGHFMGLDVHDVGGYLEGHPARPEKAGLKSLRTARVLQPGMVLTVEPGCYFIDKLLDQALEDQELSKFLIRDAVDEHRGFGGVRIEDDIVVTETGVEVMTEVPRSVDEIEAVMSAKN
;
A
#
# COMPACT_ATOMS: atom_id res chain seq x y z
N MET A 1 -2.69 -13.03 -60.65
CA MET A 1 -2.16 -11.76 -60.11
C MET A 1 -0.96 -12.11 -59.23
N ILE A 2 0.20 -12.52 -59.73
CA ILE A 2 1.24 -11.80 -60.50
C ILE A 2 1.55 -10.41 -59.93
N ARG A 3 2.69 -10.35 -59.21
CA ARG A 3 3.78 -9.34 -59.17
C ARG A 3 3.45 -7.85 -59.36
N GLY A 4 3.99 -7.04 -58.45
CA GLY A 4 3.94 -5.57 -58.40
C GLY A 4 3.21 -5.17 -57.12
N VAL A 5 3.86 -4.71 -56.06
CA VAL A 5 4.50 -3.39 -55.99
C VAL A 5 5.69 -3.47 -55.02
N ALA A 6 6.89 -3.27 -55.55
CA ALA A 6 8.08 -2.93 -54.81
C ALA A 6 8.70 -1.71 -55.50
N SER A 7 8.42 -0.51 -54.99
CA SER A 7 9.17 0.71 -55.29
C SER A 7 8.65 1.86 -54.41
N GLY A 8 9.52 2.41 -53.56
CA GLY A 8 9.23 3.46 -52.58
C GLY A 8 9.11 2.83 -51.19
N ILE A 9 10.11 2.87 -50.31
CA ILE A 9 10.81 4.07 -49.84
C ILE A 9 12.25 3.66 -49.52
N SER A 10 13.18 4.10 -50.36
CA SER A 10 14.59 4.23 -50.00
C SER A 10 14.85 5.70 -49.68
N SER A 11 14.68 6.07 -48.41
CA SER A 11 15.27 7.28 -47.83
C SER A 11 15.02 7.24 -46.33
N ILE A 12 16.05 7.51 -45.54
CA ILE A 12 16.10 7.48 -44.07
C ILE A 12 16.47 6.09 -43.53
N ILE A 13 17.77 5.78 -43.56
CA ILE A 13 18.61 5.37 -42.41
C ILE A 13 20.04 5.33 -42.97
N ALA A 14 20.73 6.46 -42.85
CA ALA A 14 22.15 6.60 -43.13
C ALA A 14 22.77 7.37 -41.96
N SER A 15 22.91 6.69 -40.82
CA SER A 15 23.69 7.20 -39.67
C SER A 15 23.94 6.12 -38.62
N SER A 16 24.78 5.14 -38.95
CA SER A 16 25.56 4.38 -37.95
C SER A 16 26.56 3.49 -38.68
N GLY A 17 27.75 4.01 -38.93
CA GLY A 17 28.86 3.21 -39.42
C GLY A 17 29.31 2.21 -38.35
N ILE A 18 29.49 0.94 -38.74
CA ILE A 18 30.52 -0.04 -38.31
C ILE A 18 30.27 -1.37 -39.09
N PRO A 19 31.31 -2.12 -39.51
CA PRO A 19 31.25 -3.05 -40.64
C PRO A 19 30.83 -4.50 -40.31
N LYS A 20 30.24 -5.15 -41.32
CA LYS A 20 29.91 -6.59 -41.36
C LYS A 20 31.16 -7.47 -41.36
N LYS A 21 31.29 -8.37 -40.38
CA LYS A 21 31.91 -9.71 -40.50
C LYS A 21 31.70 -10.52 -39.21
N ALA A 22 30.74 -11.45 -39.21
CA ALA A 22 30.76 -12.75 -38.52
C ALA A 22 29.35 -13.37 -38.58
N PHE A 23 29.28 -14.69 -38.53
CA PHE A 23 28.10 -15.57 -38.63
C PHE A 23 27.69 -16.02 -40.04
N GLN A 24 28.58 -16.85 -40.58
CA GLN A 24 28.20 -18.06 -41.32
C GLN A 24 27.80 -19.18 -40.35
N SER A 25 27.04 -20.15 -40.87
CA SER A 25 26.69 -21.49 -40.34
C SER A 25 25.79 -21.57 -39.11
N ASP A 26 24.49 -21.78 -39.30
CA ASP A 26 23.89 -23.13 -39.23
C ASP A 26 22.39 -23.07 -39.50
N ILE A 27 21.99 -23.36 -40.74
CA ILE A 27 20.61 -23.72 -41.09
C ILE A 27 20.70 -25.09 -41.75
N SER A 28 20.57 -26.15 -40.96
CA SER A 28 19.97 -27.39 -41.45
C SER A 28 19.50 -28.26 -40.28
N ARG A 29 18.31 -28.85 -40.46
CA ARG A 29 17.72 -29.96 -39.68
C ARG A 29 16.91 -29.58 -38.43
N SER A 30 15.64 -29.27 -38.67
CA SER A 30 14.55 -29.86 -37.89
C SER A 30 13.32 -30.05 -38.79
N LYS A 31 13.11 -31.30 -39.21
CA LYS A 31 11.86 -31.73 -39.85
C LYS A 31 10.76 -31.68 -38.79
N VAL A 32 9.75 -30.84 -39.03
CA VAL A 32 8.51 -30.81 -38.27
C VAL A 32 7.76 -32.12 -38.51
N TYR A 33 7.59 -32.91 -37.46
CA TYR A 33 6.75 -34.10 -37.42
C TYR A 33 5.32 -33.66 -37.06
N PHE A 34 4.36 -33.89 -37.96
CA PHE A 34 2.93 -33.88 -37.66
C PHE A 34 2.48 -35.32 -37.39
N PRO A 35 1.78 -35.60 -36.28
CA PRO A 35 0.90 -36.76 -36.22
C PRO A 35 -0.55 -36.30 -36.37
N ARG A 36 -1.16 -36.67 -37.51
CA ARG A 36 -2.61 -36.89 -37.60
C ARG A 36 -2.88 -38.27 -37.00
N HIS A 37 -3.67 -38.35 -35.94
CA HIS A 37 -4.46 -39.55 -35.69
C HIS A 37 -5.89 -39.19 -35.30
N HIS A 38 -6.76 -39.97 -35.91
CA HIS A 38 -8.21 -39.85 -36.01
C HIS A 38 -8.90 -40.47 -34.79
N THR A 39 -10.03 -39.84 -34.39
CA THR A 39 -11.30 -40.47 -33.94
C THR A 39 -11.24 -41.90 -33.38
N GLN A 40 -11.47 -42.04 -32.06
CA GLN A 40 -12.41 -43.01 -31.44
C GLN A 40 -12.34 -42.94 -29.90
N VAL A 41 -13.03 -41.97 -29.28
CA VAL A 41 -13.57 -42.12 -27.91
C VAL A 41 -14.89 -41.32 -27.83
N ARG A 42 -15.93 -41.86 -28.46
CA ARG A 42 -17.33 -41.54 -28.14
C ARG A 42 -18.00 -42.88 -27.84
N GLN A 43 -18.84 -42.89 -26.80
CA GLN A 43 -19.51 -44.04 -26.20
C GLN A 43 -18.67 -44.80 -25.17
N LEU A 44 -18.74 -44.34 -23.91
CA LEU A 44 -18.92 -45.15 -22.70
C LEU A 44 -19.01 -44.20 -21.49
N CYS A 45 -20.09 -43.41 -21.43
CA CYS A 45 -20.52 -42.70 -20.22
C CYS A 45 -22.00 -42.41 -20.32
N SER A 46 -22.79 -43.48 -20.40
CA SER A 46 -24.25 -43.45 -20.37
C SER A 46 -24.70 -44.84 -19.95
N LYS A 47 -24.66 -45.09 -18.62
CA LYS A 47 -25.48 -46.08 -17.88
C LYS A 47 -24.93 -46.31 -16.46
N GLU A 48 -24.75 -45.27 -15.64
CA GLU A 48 -24.58 -45.51 -14.18
C GLU A 48 -24.91 -44.31 -13.28
N LEU A 49 -25.63 -43.29 -13.79
CA LEU A 49 -26.03 -42.09 -13.02
C LEU A 49 -27.54 -41.95 -12.83
N PHE A 50 -28.28 -43.05 -12.95
CA PHE A 50 -29.68 -43.17 -12.56
C PHE A 50 -29.81 -44.28 -11.52
N LYS A 51 -29.46 -43.97 -10.27
CA LYS A 51 -29.90 -44.64 -9.02
C LYS A 51 -29.05 -44.11 -7.86
N ARG A 52 -29.39 -42.92 -7.35
CA ARG A 52 -29.17 -42.46 -5.95
C ARG A 52 -29.73 -41.06 -5.69
N SER A 53 -30.89 -40.75 -6.28
CA SER A 53 -31.75 -39.63 -5.88
C SER A 53 -32.89 -40.20 -5.02
N ALA A 54 -32.62 -40.40 -3.72
CA ALA A 54 -33.63 -40.78 -2.73
C ALA A 54 -33.14 -40.57 -1.27
N PHE A 55 -32.30 -39.56 -1.01
CA PHE A 55 -31.82 -39.30 0.35
C PHE A 55 -31.70 -37.83 0.75
N VAL A 56 -32.25 -36.90 -0.03
CA VAL A 56 -32.24 -35.46 0.29
C VAL A 56 -33.61 -34.94 0.77
N ASP A 57 -34.70 -35.70 0.59
CA ASP A 57 -36.05 -35.26 1.00
C ASP A 57 -36.49 -35.70 2.41
N ARG A 58 -35.56 -36.14 3.28
CA ARG A 58 -35.87 -36.51 4.68
C ARG A 58 -35.20 -35.67 5.75
N PHE A 59 -34.42 -34.64 5.37
CA PHE A 59 -33.72 -33.77 6.33
C PHE A 59 -34.31 -32.35 6.44
N LEU A 60 -35.25 -31.96 5.57
CA LEU A 60 -35.85 -30.62 5.55
C LEU A 60 -37.31 -30.54 6.05
N TRP A 61 -37.79 -31.56 6.76
CA TRP A 61 -39.14 -31.59 7.34
C TRP A 61 -39.17 -31.87 8.85
N ARG A 62 -38.15 -31.41 9.59
CA ARG A 62 -38.10 -31.62 11.05
C ARG A 62 -37.57 -30.46 11.90
N ASN A 63 -37.60 -29.23 11.38
CA ASN A 63 -37.24 -28.01 12.14
C ASN A 63 -38.16 -26.82 11.85
N ARG A 64 -39.48 -27.06 11.89
CA ARG A 64 -40.51 -26.00 12.02
C ARG A 64 -41.64 -26.50 12.89
N ARG A 65 -41.42 -26.51 14.21
CA ARG A 65 -42.42 -26.54 15.30
C ARG A 65 -41.64 -26.64 16.60
N ASN A 66 -41.37 -25.49 17.23
CA ASN A 66 -41.18 -25.30 18.67
C ASN A 66 -40.66 -23.87 18.90
N LEU A 67 -41.57 -22.90 18.81
CA LEU A 67 -41.38 -21.54 19.33
C LEU A 67 -42.76 -20.91 19.45
N GLN A 68 -43.53 -21.39 20.43
CA GLN A 68 -44.69 -20.69 20.97
C GLN A 68 -45.03 -21.31 22.34
N ARG A 69 -45.23 -20.43 23.32
CA ARG A 69 -45.72 -20.66 24.70
C ARG A 69 -44.66 -20.95 25.77
N SER A 70 -44.27 -19.92 26.51
CA SER A 70 -44.82 -19.69 27.86
C SER A 70 -44.32 -18.35 28.41
N SER A 71 -45.26 -17.42 28.56
CA SER A 71 -45.08 -16.15 29.27
C SER A 71 -45.70 -16.34 30.64
N THR A 72 -44.91 -16.28 31.71
CA THR A 72 -45.41 -16.24 33.08
C THR A 72 -45.07 -14.89 33.68
N THR A 73 -46.13 -14.19 34.06
CA THR A 73 -46.21 -12.88 34.67
C THR A 73 -45.44 -12.78 35.99
N ILE A 74 -44.59 -11.76 36.13
CA ILE A 74 -44.17 -11.22 37.44
C ILE A 74 -44.60 -9.76 37.48
N VAL A 75 -45.46 -9.46 38.46
CA VAL A 75 -45.94 -8.11 38.83
C VAL A 75 -44.97 -7.55 39.87
N LEU A 76 -44.41 -6.37 39.62
CA LEU A 76 -43.85 -5.38 40.58
C LEU A 76 -43.56 -4.14 39.71
N GLY A 77 -44.19 -2.97 39.82
CA GLY A 77 -44.20 -2.05 40.94
C GLY A 77 -44.07 -0.64 40.35
N LYS A 78 -45.08 0.21 40.54
CA LYS A 78 -45.16 1.60 40.03
C LYS A 78 -44.02 2.48 40.58
N ARG A 79 -43.47 3.39 39.75
CA ARG A 79 -43.37 4.85 40.05
C ARG A 79 -42.64 5.67 38.97
N HIS A 80 -43.22 6.84 38.70
CA HIS A 80 -42.64 8.12 38.20
C HIS A 80 -42.53 8.32 36.67
N PHE A 81 -43.59 8.93 36.12
CA PHE A 81 -43.58 9.67 34.87
C PHE A 81 -43.00 11.07 35.09
N GLY A 82 -41.93 11.39 34.37
CA GLY A 82 -41.48 12.75 34.11
C GLY A 82 -41.79 13.12 32.66
N ASN A 83 -42.34 14.32 32.46
CA ASN A 83 -42.86 14.84 31.20
C ASN A 83 -41.84 14.82 30.05
N LEU A 84 -42.20 14.21 28.91
CA LEU A 84 -41.55 14.46 27.62
C LEU A 84 -42.57 15.13 26.70
N ILE A 85 -42.29 16.38 26.36
CA ILE A 85 -43.06 17.19 25.41
C ILE A 85 -42.84 16.62 24.01
N LEU A 86 -43.92 16.14 23.38
CA LEU A 86 -43.98 15.76 21.98
C LEU A 86 -43.81 17.02 21.11
N SER A 87 -42.62 17.22 20.53
CA SER A 87 -42.46 18.14 19.40
C SER A 87 -42.75 17.41 18.09
N ARG A 88 -43.46 18.10 17.21
CA ARG A 88 -44.10 17.58 16.00
C ARG A 88 -43.08 17.23 14.93
N ASN A 89 -43.38 16.13 14.24
CA ASN A 89 -42.84 15.73 12.95
C ASN A 89 -42.57 16.92 12.02
N SER A 90 -41.30 17.25 11.83
CA SER A 90 -40.80 17.77 10.56
C SER A 90 -40.26 16.57 9.78
N SER A 91 -40.75 16.39 8.56
CA SER A 91 -40.28 15.40 7.59
C SER A 91 -38.74 15.40 7.50
N SER A 92 -38.08 14.45 8.16
CA SER A 92 -36.69 14.14 7.88
C SER A 92 -36.65 13.51 6.50
N ARG A 93 -36.31 14.30 5.47
CA ARG A 93 -35.61 13.74 4.32
C ARG A 93 -34.43 12.98 4.92
N SER A 94 -34.49 11.65 4.87
CA SER A 94 -33.36 10.79 5.16
C SER A 94 -32.22 11.26 4.26
N THR A 95 -31.34 12.12 4.76
CA THR A 95 -30.04 12.37 4.16
C THR A 95 -29.33 11.04 4.21
N MET A 96 -29.43 10.25 3.13
CA MET A 96 -28.60 9.06 2.99
C MET A 96 -27.18 9.54 3.16
N SER A 97 -26.59 9.14 4.27
CA SER A 97 -25.28 9.57 4.67
C SER A 97 -24.27 8.89 3.74
N ARG A 98 -23.50 9.69 3.00
CA ARG A 98 -22.67 9.26 1.88
C ARG A 98 -21.35 8.68 2.40
N TYR A 99 -21.36 7.40 2.75
CA TYR A 99 -20.17 6.70 3.24
C TYR A 99 -19.79 5.54 2.31
N PHE A 100 -18.49 5.29 2.21
CA PHE A 100 -17.99 3.97 1.83
C PHE A 100 -18.07 3.04 3.05
N SER A 101 -18.57 1.83 2.87
CA SER A 101 -18.63 0.80 3.93
C SER A 101 -18.70 -0.59 3.30
N LEU A 102 -18.05 -1.56 3.93
CA LEU A 102 -18.12 -2.98 3.58
C LEU A 102 -18.99 -3.79 4.56
N GLY A 103 -19.76 -3.11 5.41
CA GLY A 103 -20.71 -3.72 6.33
C GLY A 103 -20.34 -3.54 7.80
N GLU A 104 -20.96 -4.34 8.64
CA GLU A 104 -20.76 -4.31 10.09
C GLU A 104 -19.31 -4.65 10.45
N GLY A 105 -18.73 -3.89 11.39
CA GLY A 105 -17.36 -4.08 11.85
C GLY A 105 -16.29 -3.38 11.02
N THR A 106 -16.60 -2.88 9.81
CA THR A 106 -15.66 -2.08 9.01
C THR A 106 -15.88 -0.58 9.16
N LEU A 107 -14.82 0.21 8.95
CA LEU A 107 -14.90 1.68 9.06
C LEU A 107 -15.83 2.26 7.97
N GLN A 108 -16.73 3.13 8.39
CA GLN A 108 -17.50 3.98 7.46
C GLN A 108 -16.68 5.22 7.11
N VAL A 109 -16.32 5.39 5.83
CA VAL A 109 -15.49 6.53 5.37
C VAL A 109 -16.38 7.55 4.68
N SER A 110 -16.45 8.77 5.22
CA SER A 110 -17.28 9.85 4.65
C SER A 110 -16.78 10.30 3.29
N MET A 111 -17.69 10.50 2.35
CA MET A 111 -17.36 11.16 1.08
C MET A 111 -16.95 12.64 1.29
N ASP A 112 -17.24 13.22 2.46
CA ASP A 112 -16.76 14.55 2.84
C ASP A 112 -15.22 14.61 2.94
N LEU A 113 -14.54 13.48 3.16
CA LEU A 113 -13.08 13.37 3.11
C LEU A 113 -12.57 13.86 1.76
N PHE A 114 -13.11 13.31 0.67
CA PHE A 114 -12.70 13.64 -0.68
C PHE A 114 -13.13 15.05 -1.08
N ALA A 115 -14.30 15.51 -0.62
CA ALA A 115 -14.73 16.90 -0.82
C ALA A 115 -13.75 17.90 -0.16
N LEU A 116 -13.33 17.62 1.09
CA LEU A 116 -12.33 18.42 1.79
C LEU A 116 -10.99 18.44 1.04
N ASN A 117 -10.56 17.30 0.50
CA ASN A 117 -9.33 17.21 -0.30
C ASN A 117 -9.40 18.09 -1.55
N ARG A 118 -10.51 18.04 -2.31
CA ARG A 118 -10.70 18.94 -3.46
C ARG A 118 -10.66 20.41 -3.06
N ASN A 119 -11.32 20.78 -1.96
CA ASN A 119 -11.33 22.17 -1.48
C ASN A 119 -9.92 22.64 -1.07
N ARG A 120 -9.13 21.78 -0.41
CA ARG A 120 -7.73 22.05 -0.08
C ARG A 120 -6.88 22.26 -1.33
N LEU A 121 -7.04 21.41 -2.33
CA LEU A 121 -6.36 21.55 -3.61
C LEU A 121 -6.71 22.87 -4.31
N CYS A 122 -8.00 23.19 -4.42
CA CYS A 122 -8.45 24.45 -5.01
C CYS A 122 -7.89 25.66 -4.26
N LYS A 123 -7.91 25.64 -2.92
CA LYS A 123 -7.33 26.70 -2.09
C LYS A 123 -5.84 26.90 -2.40
N SER A 124 -5.05 25.83 -2.41
CA SER A 124 -3.62 25.91 -2.71
C SER A 124 -3.34 26.40 -4.14
N LEU A 125 -4.14 25.97 -5.12
CA LEU A 125 -4.03 26.48 -6.49
C LEU A 125 -4.38 27.98 -6.59
N LYS A 126 -5.40 28.47 -5.89
CA LYS A 126 -5.80 29.89 -5.86
C LYS A 126 -4.74 30.81 -5.26
N GLU A 127 -3.93 30.30 -4.33
CA GLU A 127 -2.85 31.07 -3.69
C GLU A 127 -1.64 31.28 -4.63
N LEU A 128 -1.55 30.53 -5.73
CA LEU A 128 -0.48 30.64 -6.70
C LEU A 128 -0.78 31.72 -7.76
N PRO A 129 0.07 32.76 -7.90
CA PRO A 129 -0.15 33.84 -8.87
C PRO A 129 -0.23 33.38 -10.34
N GLN A 130 0.41 32.25 -10.66
CA GLN A 130 0.45 31.66 -11.99
C GLN A 130 -0.82 30.89 -12.38
N THR A 131 -1.74 30.61 -11.44
CA THR A 131 -2.99 29.90 -11.73
C THR A 131 -3.98 30.86 -12.43
N PRO A 132 -4.31 30.63 -13.71
CA PRO A 132 -5.29 31.48 -14.40
C PRO A 132 -6.69 31.35 -13.78
N LYS A 133 -7.52 32.39 -13.94
CA LYS A 133 -8.96 32.29 -13.62
C LYS A 133 -9.63 31.23 -14.50
N ASN A 134 -10.71 30.65 -14.01
CA ASN A 134 -11.44 29.57 -14.68
C ASN A 134 -10.52 28.39 -15.06
N SER A 135 -9.50 28.11 -14.25
CA SER A 135 -8.72 26.88 -14.38
C SER A 135 -9.56 25.68 -13.97
N VAL A 136 -9.41 24.57 -14.69
CA VAL A 136 -10.09 23.31 -14.36
C VAL A 136 -9.07 22.21 -14.24
N VAL A 137 -9.01 21.56 -13.08
CA VAL A 137 -8.21 20.35 -12.87
C VAL A 137 -8.89 19.19 -13.59
N ILE A 138 -8.14 18.38 -14.34
CA ILE A 138 -8.62 17.12 -14.93
C ILE A 138 -7.73 15.97 -14.50
N LEU A 139 -8.35 14.97 -13.86
CA LEU A 139 -7.72 13.72 -13.49
C LEU A 139 -8.38 12.56 -14.22
N GLN A 140 -7.56 11.64 -14.72
CA GLN A 140 -8.00 10.39 -15.32
C GLN A 140 -7.82 9.26 -14.30
N GLY A 141 -8.90 8.53 -14.02
CA GLY A 141 -8.85 7.34 -13.18
C GLY A 141 -8.10 6.19 -13.84
N GLY A 142 -7.78 5.18 -13.03
CA GLY A 142 -7.19 3.93 -13.45
C GLY A 142 -8.12 3.12 -14.37
N GLN A 143 -7.52 2.19 -15.10
CA GLN A 143 -8.23 1.30 -16.03
C GLN A 143 -7.98 -0.16 -15.65
N GLY A 144 -8.90 -1.05 -16.05
CA GLY A 144 -8.69 -2.49 -15.94
C GLY A 144 -7.46 -2.93 -16.74
N VAL A 145 -6.65 -3.83 -16.19
CA VAL A 145 -5.44 -4.34 -16.84
C VAL A 145 -5.55 -5.86 -16.98
N PRO A 146 -5.56 -6.40 -18.22
CA PRO A 146 -5.52 -7.84 -18.43
C PRO A 146 -4.14 -8.42 -18.14
N ARG A 147 -4.11 -9.72 -17.81
CA ARG A 147 -2.87 -10.50 -17.75
C ARG A 147 -2.36 -10.70 -19.17
N TYR A 148 -1.37 -9.89 -19.56
CA TYR A 148 -0.79 -9.88 -20.90
C TYR A 148 -1.87 -9.77 -21.98
N CYS A 149 -2.01 -10.79 -22.84
CA CYS A 149 -2.98 -10.82 -23.93
C CYS A 149 -4.23 -11.67 -23.64
N THR A 150 -4.46 -12.06 -22.37
CA THR A 150 -5.62 -12.87 -21.96
C THR A 150 -6.83 -12.00 -21.59
N ASP A 151 -7.96 -12.64 -21.33
CA ASP A 151 -9.21 -12.03 -20.85
C ASP A 151 -9.33 -11.99 -19.32
N VAL A 152 -8.28 -12.40 -18.59
CA VAL A 152 -8.26 -12.38 -17.12
C VAL A 152 -7.65 -11.06 -16.64
N GLU A 153 -8.45 -10.22 -16.00
CA GLU A 153 -7.97 -8.98 -15.39
C GLU A 153 -7.30 -9.20 -14.04
N TYR A 154 -6.31 -8.36 -13.72
CA TYR A 154 -5.93 -8.15 -12.33
C TYR A 154 -7.08 -7.47 -11.59
N LEU A 155 -7.19 -7.74 -10.29
CA LEU A 155 -8.16 -7.03 -9.47
C LEU A 155 -7.84 -5.53 -9.52
N PHE A 156 -8.84 -4.74 -9.88
CA PHE A 156 -8.68 -3.29 -10.03
C PHE A 156 -8.51 -2.60 -8.67
N ARG A 157 -7.51 -1.72 -8.60
CA ARG A 157 -7.26 -0.75 -7.53
C ARG A 157 -7.06 0.61 -8.19
N GLN A 158 -7.71 1.64 -7.65
CA GLN A 158 -7.73 2.98 -8.24
C GLN A 158 -6.34 3.65 -8.28
N GLU A 159 -6.14 4.58 -9.21
CA GLU A 159 -4.98 5.49 -9.21
C GLU A 159 -5.05 6.44 -8.00
N SER A 160 -3.93 6.61 -7.28
CA SER A 160 -3.91 7.25 -5.95
C SER A 160 -4.30 8.74 -5.97
N PHE A 161 -3.89 9.54 -6.96
CA PHE A 161 -4.29 10.95 -7.01
C PHE A 161 -5.78 11.10 -7.35
N PHE A 162 -6.31 10.28 -8.25
CA PHE A 162 -7.73 10.24 -8.56
C PHE A 162 -8.55 9.78 -7.35
N HIS A 163 -8.09 8.74 -6.64
CA HIS A 163 -8.72 8.28 -5.42
C HIS A 163 -8.71 9.38 -4.34
N TRP A 164 -7.58 10.06 -4.13
CA TRP A 164 -7.46 11.15 -3.15
C TRP A 164 -8.48 12.27 -3.38
N ALA A 165 -8.79 12.58 -4.64
CA ALA A 165 -9.72 13.63 -5.01
C ALA A 165 -11.20 13.19 -5.02
N PHE A 166 -11.50 11.91 -5.29
CA PHE A 166 -12.88 11.48 -5.58
C PHE A 166 -13.37 10.23 -4.84
N GLY A 167 -12.48 9.39 -4.29
CA GLY A 167 -12.86 8.15 -3.61
C GLY A 167 -13.46 7.07 -4.54
N VAL A 168 -13.39 7.25 -5.85
CA VAL A 168 -14.04 6.38 -6.82
C VAL A 168 -13.35 5.01 -6.91
N ILE A 169 -14.15 3.93 -6.90
CA ILE A 169 -13.63 2.55 -6.98
C ILE A 169 -13.81 1.90 -8.36
N GLU A 170 -14.60 2.50 -9.25
CA GLU A 170 -14.79 1.99 -10.61
C GLU A 170 -13.63 2.41 -11.53
N PRO A 171 -13.28 1.55 -12.52
CA PRO A 171 -12.30 1.90 -13.56
C PRO A 171 -12.89 2.82 -14.63
N ASP A 172 -12.02 3.48 -15.39
CA ASP A 172 -12.33 4.28 -16.59
C ASP A 172 -13.11 5.57 -16.34
N PHE A 173 -13.17 6.02 -15.08
CA PHE A 173 -13.78 7.30 -14.72
C PHE A 173 -12.79 8.45 -14.92
N TYR A 174 -13.32 9.65 -15.17
CA TYR A 174 -12.57 10.91 -15.10
C TYR A 174 -13.21 11.84 -14.09
N GLY A 175 -12.47 12.85 -13.65
CA GLY A 175 -12.93 13.80 -12.67
C GLY A 175 -12.39 15.18 -13.00
N ALA A 176 -13.26 16.19 -12.89
CA ALA A 176 -12.89 17.59 -13.02
C ALA A 176 -13.18 18.38 -11.75
N ILE A 177 -12.37 19.40 -11.51
CA ILE A 177 -12.57 20.34 -10.41
C ILE A 177 -12.36 21.75 -10.96
N GLU A 178 -13.42 22.54 -11.00
CA GLU A 178 -13.30 23.96 -11.32
C GLU A 178 -12.62 24.67 -10.14
N VAL A 179 -11.45 25.28 -10.38
CA VAL A 179 -10.63 25.83 -9.31
C VAL A 179 -11.36 26.96 -8.60
N ASP A 180 -11.93 27.92 -9.33
CA ASP A 180 -12.56 29.11 -8.76
C ASP A 180 -13.84 28.80 -7.97
N SER A 181 -14.75 28.03 -8.58
CA SER A 181 -16.06 27.70 -8.01
C SER A 181 -16.03 26.52 -7.04
N GLU A 182 -14.94 25.74 -7.02
CA GLU A 182 -14.79 24.48 -6.26
C GLU A 182 -15.78 23.39 -6.71
N THR A 183 -16.44 23.58 -7.85
CA THR A 183 -17.41 22.64 -8.41
C THR A 183 -16.72 21.39 -8.92
N SER A 184 -17.20 20.24 -8.47
CA SER A 184 -16.68 18.92 -8.82
C SER A 184 -17.58 18.17 -9.80
N HIS A 185 -16.96 17.65 -10.85
CA HIS A 185 -17.63 16.85 -11.88
C HIS A 185 -17.01 15.47 -11.94
N LEU A 186 -17.84 14.44 -12.03
CA LEU A 186 -17.41 13.07 -12.31
C LEU A 186 -17.91 12.64 -13.69
N PHE A 187 -17.07 11.97 -14.46
CA PHE A 187 -17.41 11.47 -15.78
C PHE A 187 -17.36 9.94 -15.78
N ILE A 188 -18.50 9.33 -16.07
CA ILE A 188 -18.68 7.88 -16.05
C ILE A 188 -18.65 7.32 -17.49
N PRO A 189 -18.10 6.12 -17.70
CA PRO A 189 -18.18 5.45 -18.99
C PRO A 189 -19.63 5.07 -19.30
N LYS A 190 -19.98 5.07 -20.59
CA LYS A 190 -21.28 4.61 -21.07
C LYS A 190 -21.21 3.11 -21.35
N TYR A 191 -21.79 2.30 -20.46
CA TYR A 191 -21.74 0.85 -20.58
C TYR A 191 -22.75 0.31 -21.62
N PRO A 192 -22.38 -0.71 -22.42
CA PRO A 192 -23.32 -1.38 -23.31
C PRO A 192 -24.32 -2.24 -22.51
N GLU A 193 -25.48 -2.55 -23.09
CA GLU A 193 -26.52 -3.37 -22.42
C GLU A 193 -26.00 -4.72 -21.89
N ALA A 194 -25.02 -5.32 -22.57
CA ALA A 194 -24.39 -6.57 -22.14
C ALA A 194 -23.75 -6.47 -20.75
N TYR A 195 -23.32 -5.28 -20.30
CA TYR A 195 -22.77 -5.06 -18.96
C TYR A 195 -23.75 -5.50 -17.87
N ALA A 196 -25.06 -5.28 -18.08
CA ALA A 196 -26.12 -5.71 -17.17
C ALA A 196 -26.13 -7.23 -16.90
N VAL A 197 -25.66 -8.01 -17.88
CA VAL A 197 -25.61 -9.48 -17.80
C VAL A 197 -24.31 -9.95 -17.14
N TRP A 198 -23.17 -9.36 -17.50
CA TRP A 198 -21.85 -9.86 -17.12
C TRP A 198 -21.30 -9.23 -15.83
N MET A 199 -21.50 -7.93 -15.65
CA MET A 199 -20.84 -7.13 -14.61
C MET A 199 -21.82 -6.65 -13.54
N GLY A 200 -23.13 -6.66 -13.85
CA GLY A 200 -24.19 -6.29 -12.93
C GLY A 200 -24.92 -5.02 -13.35
N LYS A 201 -25.75 -4.48 -12.45
CA LYS A 201 -26.64 -3.35 -12.74
C LYS A 201 -25.89 -2.15 -13.35
N ILE A 202 -26.41 -1.63 -14.45
CA ILE A 202 -25.98 -0.35 -15.02
C ILE A 202 -26.66 0.76 -14.19
N PHE A 203 -25.85 1.61 -13.57
CA PHE A 203 -26.30 2.75 -12.79
C PHE A 203 -26.25 4.03 -13.62
N ASP A 204 -27.13 4.99 -13.29
CA ASP A 204 -27.20 6.30 -13.95
C ASP A 204 -26.35 7.36 -13.24
N CYS A 205 -26.27 8.55 -13.84
CA CYS A 205 -25.51 9.67 -13.28
C CYS A 205 -25.99 10.06 -11.87
N GLU A 206 -27.29 10.00 -11.59
CA GLU A 206 -27.85 10.37 -10.28
C GLU A 206 -27.41 9.40 -9.19
N HIS A 207 -27.32 8.09 -9.49
CA HIS A 207 -26.74 7.12 -8.57
C HIS A 207 -25.31 7.50 -8.17
N TYR A 208 -24.44 7.76 -9.14
CA TYR A 208 -23.03 8.09 -8.85
C TYR A 208 -22.87 9.45 -8.17
N LYS A 209 -23.75 10.42 -8.49
CA LYS A 209 -23.81 11.70 -7.80
C LYS A 209 -24.09 11.52 -6.32
N GLN A 210 -25.07 10.68 -5.98
CA GLN A 210 -25.41 10.38 -4.60
C GLN A 210 -24.32 9.55 -3.90
N LYS A 211 -23.75 8.56 -4.61
CA LYS A 211 -22.70 7.68 -4.09
C LYS A 211 -21.43 8.44 -3.69
N TYR A 212 -20.95 9.33 -4.57
CA TYR A 212 -19.68 10.04 -4.38
C TYR A 212 -19.81 11.46 -3.85
N GLY A 213 -21.03 11.98 -3.77
CA GLY A 213 -21.27 13.32 -3.22
C GLY A 213 -20.61 14.45 -4.01
N VAL A 214 -20.37 14.24 -5.31
CA VAL A 214 -19.92 15.28 -6.25
C VAL A 214 -21.08 16.17 -6.69
N ASP A 215 -20.79 17.33 -7.27
CA ASP A 215 -21.80 18.31 -7.65
C ASP A 215 -22.54 17.87 -8.93
N HIS A 216 -21.78 17.35 -9.89
CA HIS A 216 -22.31 16.92 -11.19
C HIS A 216 -21.70 15.59 -11.64
N VAL A 217 -22.50 14.83 -12.41
CA VAL A 217 -22.06 13.58 -13.04
C VAL A 217 -22.53 13.58 -14.49
N HIS A 218 -21.61 13.26 -15.40
CA HIS A 218 -21.79 13.26 -16.85
C HIS A 218 -21.22 11.98 -17.45
N TYR A 219 -21.46 11.73 -18.73
CA TYR A 219 -20.73 10.69 -19.46
C TYR A 219 -19.38 11.21 -19.95
N VAL A 220 -18.38 10.33 -20.08
CA VAL A 220 -17.05 10.68 -20.59
C VAL A 220 -17.09 11.37 -21.96
N GLU A 221 -18.02 10.96 -22.83
CA GLU A 221 -18.22 11.57 -24.16
C GLU A 221 -18.64 13.06 -24.11
N GLU A 222 -19.15 13.53 -22.97
CA GLU A 222 -19.62 14.91 -22.77
C GLU A 222 -18.52 15.84 -22.21
N MET A 223 -17.34 15.32 -21.83
CA MET A 223 -16.28 16.08 -21.15
C MET A 223 -15.93 17.39 -21.86
N GLY A 224 -15.68 17.36 -23.17
CA GLY A 224 -15.32 18.55 -23.93
C GLY A 224 -16.38 19.65 -23.88
N ILE A 225 -17.67 19.29 -23.97
CA ILE A 225 -18.79 20.24 -23.91
C ILE A 225 -18.92 20.82 -22.50
N ILE A 226 -18.76 20.01 -21.46
CA ILE A 226 -18.81 20.48 -20.07
C ILE A 226 -17.68 21.48 -19.77
N LEU A 227 -16.47 21.20 -20.25
CA LEU A 227 -15.34 22.13 -20.10
C LEU A 227 -15.52 23.44 -20.88
N GLU A 228 -16.11 23.39 -22.09
CA GLU A 228 -16.48 24.58 -22.86
C GLU A 228 -17.53 25.42 -22.11
N ASN A 229 -18.54 24.78 -21.51
CA ASN A 229 -19.58 25.45 -20.73
C ASN A 229 -19.04 26.07 -19.44
N ALA A 230 -18.07 25.41 -18.79
CA ALA A 230 -17.32 25.95 -17.66
C ALA A 230 -16.40 27.12 -18.06
N LYS A 231 -16.27 27.40 -19.37
CA LYS A 231 -15.36 28.43 -19.92
C LYS A 231 -13.93 28.23 -19.45
N ALA A 232 -13.48 26.97 -19.42
CA ALA A 232 -12.16 26.60 -18.96
C ALA A 232 -11.09 27.34 -19.77
N GLU A 233 -10.38 28.26 -19.13
CA GLU A 233 -9.30 29.02 -19.77
C GLU A 233 -8.01 28.19 -19.83
N MET A 234 -7.79 27.40 -18.78
CA MET A 234 -6.66 26.50 -18.60
C MET A 234 -7.15 25.17 -18.04
N VAL A 235 -6.70 24.07 -18.64
CA VAL A 235 -6.90 22.73 -18.09
C VAL A 235 -5.60 22.29 -17.43
N LEU A 236 -5.65 22.01 -16.13
CA LEU A 236 -4.53 21.56 -15.34
C LEU A 236 -4.54 20.02 -15.32
N THR A 237 -3.53 19.38 -15.91
CA THR A 237 -3.37 17.92 -15.93
C THR A 237 -2.23 17.46 -15.05
N LEU A 238 -2.28 16.20 -14.62
CA LEU A 238 -1.31 15.65 -13.68
C LEU A 238 -0.11 15.03 -14.40
N LYS A 239 1.03 15.73 -14.39
CA LYS A 239 2.31 15.20 -14.87
C LYS A 239 3.44 15.54 -13.90
N GLY A 240 4.04 14.51 -13.32
CA GLY A 240 5.25 14.64 -12.53
C GLY A 240 5.90 13.30 -12.27
N MET A 241 7.16 13.34 -11.84
CA MET A 241 7.95 12.14 -11.58
C MET A 241 7.83 11.74 -10.11
N ASN A 242 7.44 10.51 -9.84
CA ASN A 242 7.50 9.93 -8.51
C ASN A 242 8.98 9.65 -8.14
N THR A 243 9.42 10.13 -6.98
CA THR A 243 10.85 10.15 -6.60
C THR A 243 11.40 8.85 -6.04
N ASP A 244 10.55 7.82 -5.88
CA ASP A 244 10.95 6.48 -5.47
C ASP A 244 11.03 5.52 -6.66
N SER A 245 10.05 5.58 -7.57
CA SER A 245 10.00 4.73 -8.77
C SER A 245 10.69 5.33 -9.99
N ASN A 246 10.90 6.65 -10.02
CA ASN A 246 11.30 7.44 -11.20
C ASN A 246 10.33 7.31 -12.39
N LEU A 247 9.09 6.87 -12.14
CA LEU A 247 8.03 6.83 -13.13
C LEU A 247 7.28 8.16 -13.17
N TRP A 248 6.83 8.53 -14.36
CA TRP A 248 5.96 9.68 -14.56
C TRP A 248 4.50 9.28 -14.29
N THR A 249 3.73 10.18 -13.68
CA THR A 249 2.28 10.05 -13.60
C THR A 249 1.68 9.99 -15.00
N ARG A 250 0.55 9.29 -15.12
CA ARG A 250 -0.22 9.25 -16.36
C ARG A 250 -1.02 10.55 -16.50
N GLU A 251 -0.63 11.38 -17.45
CA GLU A 251 -1.37 12.58 -17.80
C GLU A 251 -2.74 12.22 -18.41
N ALA A 252 -3.79 12.95 -18.01
CA ALA A 252 -5.13 12.71 -18.51
C ALA A 252 -5.23 13.03 -20.01
N VAL A 253 -5.85 12.14 -20.78
CA VAL A 253 -6.13 12.35 -22.20
C VAL A 253 -7.60 12.08 -22.46
N PHE A 254 -8.27 12.98 -23.18
CA PHE A 254 -9.67 12.87 -23.54
C PHE A 254 -9.97 13.50 -24.91
N GLU A 255 -11.11 13.13 -25.51
CA GLU A 255 -11.53 13.65 -26.81
C GLU A 255 -11.85 15.15 -26.75
N GLY A 256 -11.32 15.93 -27.70
CA GLY A 256 -11.52 17.38 -27.75
C GLY A 256 -10.57 18.19 -26.86
N MET A 257 -9.65 17.54 -26.13
CA MET A 257 -8.66 18.21 -25.27
C MET A 257 -7.83 19.27 -26.01
N SER A 258 -7.58 19.11 -27.31
CA SER A 258 -6.82 20.05 -28.14
C SER A 258 -7.46 21.44 -28.30
N LYS A 259 -8.72 21.61 -27.90
CA LYS A 259 -9.41 22.91 -27.90
C LYS A 259 -9.02 23.80 -26.72
N PHE A 260 -8.41 23.22 -25.69
CA PHE A 260 -8.07 23.90 -24.45
C PHE A 260 -6.57 24.17 -24.36
N LYS A 261 -6.20 25.21 -23.63
CA LYS A 261 -4.82 25.37 -23.18
C LYS A 261 -4.57 24.39 -22.05
N ILE A 262 -3.47 23.65 -22.14
CA ILE A 262 -3.10 22.62 -21.16
C ILE A 262 -1.86 23.08 -20.42
N ASP A 263 -1.91 23.02 -19.10
CA ASP A 263 -0.75 23.11 -18.22
C ASP A 263 -0.61 21.77 -17.48
N ASN A 264 0.57 21.18 -17.54
CA ASN A 264 0.85 19.90 -16.90
C ASN A 264 1.99 19.99 -15.87
N GLU A 265 2.40 21.20 -15.50
CA GLU A 265 3.52 21.42 -14.56
C GLU A 265 3.00 21.88 -13.20
N LEU A 266 1.91 22.66 -13.17
CA LEU A 266 1.42 23.31 -11.96
C LEU A 266 0.75 22.33 -10.98
N LEU A 267 -0.03 21.38 -11.50
CA LEU A 267 -0.89 20.54 -10.66
C LEU A 267 -0.09 19.60 -9.75
N HIS A 268 0.91 18.93 -10.30
CA HIS A 268 1.64 17.86 -9.61
C HIS A 268 2.25 18.31 -8.26
N PRO A 269 3.10 19.36 -8.18
CA PRO A 269 3.68 19.76 -6.90
C PRO A 269 2.60 20.15 -5.87
N VAL A 270 1.50 20.76 -6.31
CA VAL A 270 0.44 21.23 -5.41
C VAL A 270 -0.39 20.09 -4.83
N ILE A 271 -0.83 19.14 -5.66
CA ILE A 271 -1.61 17.99 -5.19
C ILE A 271 -0.76 17.03 -4.36
N VAL A 272 0.54 16.89 -4.69
CA VAL A 272 1.49 16.13 -3.87
C VAL A 272 1.62 16.75 -2.48
N GLU A 273 1.81 18.08 -2.38
CA GLU A 273 1.93 18.75 -1.09
C GLU A 273 0.64 18.63 -0.25
N CYS A 274 -0.53 18.64 -0.89
CA CYS A 274 -1.80 18.36 -0.22
C CYS A 274 -1.87 16.93 0.35
N ARG A 275 -1.30 15.94 -0.34
CA ARG A 275 -1.23 14.54 0.12
C ARG A 275 -0.23 14.31 1.24
N VAL A 276 0.83 15.11 1.33
CA VAL A 276 1.84 14.99 2.40
C VAL A 276 1.22 15.21 3.78
N ILE A 277 0.32 16.21 3.90
CA ILE A 277 -0.36 16.56 5.16
C ILE A 277 -1.75 15.94 5.19
N LYS A 278 -1.95 14.97 6.09
CA LYS A 278 -3.22 14.23 6.23
C LYS A 278 -4.25 15.06 6.99
N THR A 279 -5.48 15.05 6.51
CA THR A 279 -6.64 15.57 7.22
C THR A 279 -7.04 14.63 8.36
N PRO A 280 -7.80 15.11 9.37
CA PRO A 280 -8.35 14.24 10.41
C PRO A 280 -9.15 13.05 9.86
N MET A 281 -9.89 13.25 8.77
CA MET A 281 -10.67 12.17 8.14
C MET A 281 -9.78 11.12 7.47
N GLU A 282 -8.67 11.52 6.85
CA GLU A 282 -7.67 10.58 6.30
C GLU A 282 -6.97 9.79 7.43
N LEU A 283 -6.65 10.47 8.54
CA LEU A 283 -6.04 9.82 9.72
C LEU A 283 -6.97 8.76 10.33
N ASP A 284 -8.28 8.96 10.33
CA ASP A 284 -9.22 7.94 10.82
C ASP A 284 -9.17 6.66 9.97
N VAL A 285 -8.97 6.76 8.66
CA VAL A 285 -8.80 5.59 7.78
C VAL A 285 -7.46 4.91 8.00
N LEU A 286 -6.38 5.68 8.13
CA LEU A 286 -5.03 5.15 8.39
C LEU A 286 -4.94 4.45 9.76
N ARG A 287 -5.57 5.00 10.80
CA ARG A 287 -5.71 4.34 12.11
C ARG A 287 -6.45 3.02 11.99
N TYR A 288 -7.52 2.97 11.19
CA TYR A 288 -8.26 1.73 10.99
C TYR A 288 -7.43 0.69 10.23
N ALA A 289 -6.72 1.07 9.15
CA ALA A 289 -5.81 0.16 8.45
C ALA A 289 -4.73 -0.39 9.40
N ASN A 290 -4.12 0.48 10.21
CA ASN A 290 -3.16 0.11 11.25
C ASN A 290 -3.72 -0.87 12.27
N LYS A 291 -4.92 -0.61 12.80
CA LYS A 291 -5.59 -1.49 13.75
C LYS A 291 -5.81 -2.90 13.17
N ILE A 292 -6.27 -2.99 11.93
CA ILE A 292 -6.52 -4.28 11.27
C ILE A 292 -5.20 -5.02 11.02
N SER A 293 -4.17 -4.33 10.51
CA SER A 293 -2.85 -4.90 10.28
C SER A 293 -2.17 -5.34 11.56
N SER A 294 -2.27 -4.55 12.63
CA SER A 294 -1.75 -4.88 13.96
C SER A 294 -2.39 -6.16 14.51
N ALA A 295 -3.73 -6.26 14.43
CA ALA A 295 -4.44 -7.47 14.82
C ALA A 295 -4.06 -8.69 13.96
N ALA A 296 -3.83 -8.49 12.66
CA ALA A 296 -3.38 -9.55 11.77
C ALA A 296 -1.94 -10.03 12.10
N HIS A 297 -1.02 -9.12 12.44
CA HIS A 297 0.32 -9.48 12.94
C HIS A 297 0.24 -10.29 14.24
N VAL A 298 -0.64 -9.91 15.17
CA VAL A 298 -0.88 -10.69 16.40
C VAL A 298 -1.44 -12.08 16.08
N ALA A 299 -2.34 -12.20 15.11
CA ALA A 299 -2.85 -13.50 14.66
C ALA A 299 -1.72 -14.38 14.08
N VAL A 300 -0.80 -13.78 13.31
CA VAL A 300 0.38 -14.49 12.79
C VAL A 300 1.32 -14.93 13.91
N MET A 301 1.66 -14.06 14.86
CA MET A 301 2.49 -14.41 16.03
C MET A 301 1.89 -15.56 16.84
N LYS A 302 0.56 -15.61 16.97
CA LYS A 302 -0.14 -16.72 17.64
C LYS A 302 -0.13 -18.01 16.82
N ALA A 303 -0.08 -17.92 15.49
CA ALA A 303 -0.16 -19.08 14.60
C ALA A 303 1.21 -19.72 14.28
N VAL A 304 2.26 -18.92 14.11
CA VAL A 304 3.58 -19.35 13.61
C VAL A 304 4.21 -20.42 14.48
N ARG A 305 4.71 -21.50 13.87
CA ARG A 305 5.44 -22.57 14.56
C ARG A 305 6.56 -23.10 13.66
N PRO A 306 7.67 -23.62 14.22
CA PRO A 306 8.66 -24.35 13.45
C PRO A 306 8.02 -25.47 12.61
N GLY A 307 8.46 -25.60 11.36
CA GLY A 307 7.93 -26.54 10.36
C GLY A 307 6.90 -25.93 9.41
N MET A 308 6.32 -24.77 9.73
CA MET A 308 5.49 -24.01 8.78
C MET A 308 6.34 -23.40 7.66
N LYS A 309 5.70 -23.08 6.54
CA LYS A 309 6.25 -22.25 5.48
C LYS A 309 5.94 -20.78 5.73
N GLU A 310 6.82 -19.89 5.29
CA GLU A 310 6.64 -18.44 5.38
C GLU A 310 5.31 -18.00 4.72
N TYR A 311 4.97 -18.51 3.53
CA TYR A 311 3.70 -18.18 2.86
C TYR A 311 2.45 -18.60 3.64
N GLN A 312 2.55 -19.56 4.58
CA GLN A 312 1.41 -19.92 5.43
C GLN A 312 1.13 -18.82 6.44
N CYS A 313 2.17 -18.10 6.89
CA CYS A 313 2.02 -16.93 7.74
C CYS A 313 1.47 -15.74 6.96
N GLU A 314 1.98 -15.50 5.74
CA GLU A 314 1.38 -14.54 4.80
C GLU A 314 -0.12 -14.82 4.61
N SER A 315 -0.50 -16.08 4.37
CA SER A 315 -1.91 -16.47 4.20
C SER A 315 -2.75 -16.20 5.45
N VAL A 316 -2.21 -16.35 6.66
CA VAL A 316 -2.91 -16.01 7.91
C VAL A 316 -3.15 -14.51 8.02
N PHE A 317 -2.13 -13.70 7.69
CA PHE A 317 -2.25 -12.24 7.67
C PHE A 317 -3.33 -11.78 6.68
N LEU A 318 -3.23 -12.23 5.42
CA LEU A 318 -4.18 -11.89 4.35
C LEU A 318 -5.62 -12.29 4.71
N HIS A 319 -5.78 -13.48 5.28
CA HIS A 319 -7.09 -13.94 5.75
C HIS A 319 -7.65 -13.00 6.82
N HIS A 320 -6.87 -12.69 7.86
CA HIS A 320 -7.33 -11.84 8.95
C HIS A 320 -7.68 -10.43 8.47
N ALA A 321 -6.79 -9.83 7.67
CA ALA A 321 -6.97 -8.48 7.13
C ALA A 321 -8.26 -8.36 6.31
N TYR A 322 -8.51 -9.32 5.42
CA TYR A 322 -9.70 -9.25 4.58
C TYR A 322 -10.97 -9.68 5.32
N PHE A 323 -10.93 -10.80 6.03
CA PHE A 323 -12.11 -11.39 6.68
C PHE A 323 -12.66 -10.51 7.81
N HIS A 324 -11.79 -9.92 8.63
CA HIS A 324 -12.20 -9.07 9.75
C HIS A 324 -12.19 -7.58 9.43
N GLY A 325 -11.31 -7.14 8.52
CA GLY A 325 -11.10 -5.71 8.24
C GLY A 325 -11.74 -5.21 6.95
N GLY A 326 -12.16 -6.10 6.05
CA GLY A 326 -12.60 -5.72 4.71
C GLY A 326 -11.45 -5.26 3.79
N CYS A 327 -10.20 -5.46 4.19
CA CYS A 327 -9.02 -5.08 3.41
C CYS A 327 -8.77 -6.10 2.29
N ARG A 328 -9.44 -5.93 1.15
CA ARG A 328 -9.32 -6.83 0.00
C ARG A 328 -7.94 -6.81 -0.64
N HIS A 329 -7.27 -5.66 -0.57
CA HIS A 329 -5.89 -5.48 -1.01
C HIS A 329 -4.96 -5.38 0.20
N VAL A 330 -3.68 -5.66 -0.03
CA VAL A 330 -2.57 -5.29 0.83
C VAL A 330 -1.80 -4.16 0.18
N SER A 331 -1.11 -3.36 0.98
CA SER A 331 -0.39 -2.16 0.52
C SER A 331 0.84 -2.50 -0.33
N TYR A 332 1.41 -3.69 -0.12
CA TYR A 332 2.54 -4.25 -0.87
C TYR A 332 2.57 -5.78 -0.71
N THR A 333 3.41 -6.46 -1.50
CA THR A 333 3.64 -7.90 -1.36
C THR A 333 4.20 -8.21 0.03
N CYS A 334 3.52 -9.05 0.79
CA CYS A 334 3.94 -9.44 2.13
C CYS A 334 5.36 -10.04 2.14
N ILE A 335 6.17 -9.59 3.09
CA ILE A 335 7.57 -10.01 3.27
C ILE A 335 7.62 -10.89 4.50
N CYS A 336 7.75 -12.20 4.33
CA CYS A 336 7.75 -13.15 5.44
C CYS A 336 9.13 -13.82 5.62
N GLY A 337 10.18 -13.05 5.92
CA GLY A 337 11.53 -13.60 6.01
C GLY A 337 11.81 -14.37 7.30
N SER A 338 12.24 -15.63 7.21
CA SER A 338 12.70 -16.45 8.34
C SER A 338 14.19 -16.83 8.24
N GLY A 339 14.88 -16.83 9.38
CA GLY A 339 16.33 -17.06 9.46
C GLY A 339 17.09 -16.07 8.57
N GLU A 340 17.97 -16.57 7.70
CA GLU A 340 18.78 -15.73 6.81
C GLU A 340 17.95 -14.82 5.87
N ASN A 341 16.72 -15.22 5.52
CA ASN A 341 15.83 -14.41 4.67
C ASN A 341 15.43 -13.08 5.32
N GLY A 342 15.48 -12.97 6.65
CA GLY A 342 15.27 -11.70 7.36
C GLY A 342 16.32 -10.63 7.05
N SER A 343 17.41 -10.97 6.35
CA SER A 343 18.39 -9.99 5.85
C SER A 343 18.09 -9.46 4.44
N ILE A 344 17.11 -10.04 3.73
CA ILE A 344 16.71 -9.63 2.38
C ILE A 344 15.55 -8.63 2.50
N LEU A 345 15.87 -7.35 2.35
CA LEU A 345 14.96 -6.25 2.75
C LEU A 345 13.56 -6.32 2.13
N HIS A 346 13.48 -6.65 0.83
CA HIS A 346 12.21 -6.85 0.10
C HIS A 346 12.04 -8.31 -0.35
N TYR A 347 12.22 -9.27 0.57
CA TYR A 347 11.90 -10.68 0.36
C TYR A 347 10.40 -10.89 0.04
N GLY A 348 9.98 -12.08 -0.42
CA GLY A 348 8.57 -12.39 -0.69
C GLY A 348 8.11 -12.11 -2.12
N HIS A 349 8.88 -11.38 -2.92
CA HIS A 349 8.62 -11.23 -4.36
C HIS A 349 8.72 -12.56 -5.12
N ALA A 350 8.26 -12.60 -6.38
CA ALA A 350 8.16 -13.83 -7.17
C ALA A 350 9.47 -14.64 -7.34
N GLY A 351 10.64 -14.02 -7.19
CA GLY A 351 11.95 -14.69 -7.26
C GLY A 351 12.41 -15.30 -5.93
N ALA A 352 11.75 -14.92 -4.83
CA ALA A 352 12.03 -15.36 -3.47
C ALA A 352 10.69 -15.42 -2.68
N PRO A 353 9.77 -16.33 -3.05
CA PRO A 353 8.32 -16.14 -2.89
C PRO A 353 7.77 -16.66 -1.55
N ASN A 354 8.42 -16.31 -0.43
CA ASN A 354 8.01 -16.76 0.91
C ASN A 354 7.91 -18.29 1.03
N ASP A 355 8.83 -19.05 0.44
CA ASP A 355 8.75 -20.51 0.33
C ASP A 355 9.70 -21.28 1.24
N LYS A 356 10.47 -20.61 2.11
CA LYS A 356 11.36 -21.29 3.07
C LYS A 356 10.52 -21.92 4.19
N ALA A 357 11.00 -23.05 4.69
CA ALA A 357 10.47 -23.64 5.92
C ALA A 357 11.07 -22.93 7.13
N ILE A 358 10.21 -22.41 7.99
CA ILE A 358 10.56 -21.76 9.25
C ILE A 358 11.13 -22.83 10.20
N ARG A 359 12.35 -22.63 10.70
CA ARG A 359 13.03 -23.61 11.57
C ARG A 359 13.00 -23.19 13.02
N ASP A 360 13.21 -24.16 13.90
CA ASP A 360 13.44 -23.87 15.32
C ASP A 360 14.73 -23.05 15.46
N GLY A 361 14.68 -22.00 16.27
CA GLY A 361 15.78 -21.04 16.45
C GLY A 361 15.88 -19.93 15.39
N ASP A 362 15.09 -19.97 14.29
CA ASP A 362 15.06 -18.86 13.34
C ASP A 362 14.49 -17.59 14.01
N MET A 363 15.03 -16.43 13.61
CA MET A 363 14.29 -15.17 13.73
C MET A 363 13.36 -15.03 12.54
N CYS A 364 12.12 -14.64 12.79
CA CYS A 364 11.19 -14.16 11.77
C CYS A 364 11.22 -12.64 11.76
N LEU A 365 11.28 -12.07 10.56
CA LEU A 365 11.05 -10.65 10.28
C LEU A 365 9.92 -10.61 9.27
N PHE A 366 8.72 -10.29 9.75
CA PHE A 366 7.51 -10.25 8.95
C PHE A 366 7.03 -8.82 8.80
N ASP A 367 7.03 -8.36 7.56
CA ASP A 367 6.70 -7.00 7.15
C ASP A 367 5.49 -7.07 6.20
N MET A 368 4.34 -6.65 6.73
CA MET A 368 3.02 -6.84 6.10
C MET A 368 2.05 -5.72 6.50
N GLY A 369 1.36 -5.17 5.51
CA GLY A 369 0.42 -4.06 5.68
C GLY A 369 -0.86 -4.22 4.85
N ALA A 370 -2.01 -4.07 5.48
CA ALA A 370 -3.32 -4.09 4.83
C ALA A 370 -3.67 -2.74 4.20
N GLU A 371 -4.43 -2.75 3.11
CA GLU A 371 -4.98 -1.55 2.48
C GLU A 371 -6.50 -1.50 2.67
N TYR A 372 -7.01 -0.43 3.29
CA TYR A 372 -8.46 -0.19 3.41
C TYR A 372 -8.87 1.02 2.57
N TYR A 373 -9.70 0.78 1.55
CA TYR A 373 -10.19 1.81 0.66
C TYR A 373 -9.05 2.68 0.08
N CYS A 374 -7.99 2.04 -0.43
CA CYS A 374 -6.76 2.67 -0.93
C CYS A 374 -5.86 3.35 0.12
N PHE A 375 -6.20 3.38 1.42
CA PHE A 375 -5.31 3.86 2.47
C PHE A 375 -4.45 2.72 3.03
N ALA A 376 -3.14 2.96 3.07
CA ALA A 376 -2.14 1.96 3.42
C ALA A 376 -1.93 1.82 4.94
N SER A 377 -1.28 0.74 5.31
CA SER A 377 -0.53 0.57 6.57
C SER A 377 0.78 -0.15 6.25
N ASP A 378 1.79 0.01 7.09
CA ASP A 378 3.09 -0.64 6.92
C ASP A 378 3.67 -1.01 8.29
N ILE A 379 3.76 -2.31 8.57
CA ILE A 379 4.13 -2.78 9.91
C ILE A 379 5.06 -3.98 9.76
N THR A 380 6.22 -3.86 10.39
CA THR A 380 7.16 -4.95 10.58
C THR A 380 7.17 -5.44 12.03
N CYS A 381 7.03 -6.76 12.20
CA CYS A 381 7.22 -7.47 13.46
C CYS A 381 8.38 -8.47 13.34
N SER A 382 9.36 -8.37 14.24
CA SER A 382 10.43 -9.35 14.38
C SER A 382 10.28 -10.18 15.65
N PHE A 383 10.35 -11.50 15.56
CA PHE A 383 10.13 -12.41 16.71
C PHE A 383 10.81 -13.78 16.48
N PRO A 384 11.14 -14.53 17.54
CA PRO A 384 11.71 -15.88 17.42
C PRO A 384 10.63 -16.86 16.97
N ALA A 385 10.92 -17.69 15.95
CA ALA A 385 9.97 -18.62 15.36
C ALA A 385 9.34 -19.61 16.37
N ASN A 386 10.08 -19.94 17.43
CA ASN A 386 9.64 -20.85 18.50
C ASN A 386 9.04 -20.14 19.73
N GLY A 387 8.90 -18.81 19.67
CA GLY A 387 8.31 -18.00 20.73
C GLY A 387 9.21 -17.72 21.93
N LYS A 388 10.52 -18.02 21.87
CA LYS A 388 11.49 -17.70 22.93
C LYS A 388 12.78 -17.10 22.40
N PHE A 389 13.13 -15.90 22.88
CA PHE A 389 14.34 -15.24 22.46
C PHE A 389 15.57 -15.90 23.08
N THR A 390 16.55 -16.26 22.26
CA THR A 390 17.90 -16.56 22.73
C THR A 390 18.63 -15.29 23.17
N LYS A 391 19.74 -15.42 23.90
CA LYS A 391 20.60 -14.27 24.25
C LYS A 391 21.06 -13.50 23.01
N ARG A 392 21.45 -14.23 21.96
CA ARG A 392 21.88 -13.66 20.68
C ARG A 392 20.76 -12.84 20.02
N GLN A 393 19.57 -13.42 19.93
CA GLN A 393 18.41 -12.73 19.35
C GLN A 393 18.00 -11.50 20.17
N LYS A 394 17.96 -11.64 21.51
CA LYS A 394 17.59 -10.54 22.41
C LYS A 394 18.55 -9.36 22.33
N GLY A 395 19.86 -9.61 22.18
CA GLY A 395 20.86 -8.54 22.04
C GLY A 395 20.61 -7.66 20.82
N ILE A 396 20.42 -8.28 19.65
CA ILE A 396 20.14 -7.56 18.41
C ILE A 396 18.75 -6.92 18.43
N TYR A 397 17.74 -7.66 18.91
CA TYR A 397 16.37 -7.16 18.98
C TYR A 397 16.25 -5.89 19.82
N ASN A 398 16.85 -5.89 21.02
CA ASN A 398 16.81 -4.73 21.91
C ASN A 398 17.58 -3.54 21.33
N ALA A 399 18.68 -3.75 20.59
CA ALA A 399 19.39 -2.65 19.93
C ALA A 399 18.49 -1.89 18.94
N VAL A 400 17.67 -2.63 18.18
CA VAL A 400 16.70 -2.03 17.24
C VAL A 400 15.52 -1.40 17.98
N LEU A 401 15.01 -2.05 19.03
CA LEU A 401 13.91 -1.52 19.84
C LEU A 401 14.26 -0.19 20.51
N GLU A 402 15.47 -0.07 21.07
CA GLU A 402 15.94 1.18 21.68
C GLU A 402 16.14 2.28 20.62
N ALA A 403 16.62 1.94 19.41
CA ALA A 403 16.70 2.88 18.30
C ALA A 403 15.31 3.39 17.87
N SER A 404 14.32 2.49 17.74
CA SER A 404 12.93 2.87 17.42
C SER A 404 12.35 3.80 18.47
N ARG A 405 12.45 3.44 19.76
CA ARG A 405 11.96 4.26 20.87
C ARG A 405 12.61 5.64 20.93
N ALA A 406 13.93 5.72 20.69
CA ALA A 406 14.65 6.98 20.68
C ALA A 406 14.17 7.89 19.53
N VAL A 407 13.94 7.34 18.34
CA VAL A 407 13.37 8.09 17.22
C VAL A 407 11.96 8.57 17.55
N ILE A 408 11.06 7.69 17.98
CA ILE A 408 9.68 8.05 18.33
C ILE A 408 9.66 9.17 19.38
N ALA A 409 10.50 9.08 20.41
CA ALA A 409 10.62 10.13 21.43
C ALA A 409 11.20 11.45 20.89
N GLY A 410 11.99 11.41 19.81
CA GLY A 410 12.60 12.57 19.16
C GLY A 410 11.68 13.28 18.16
N ILE A 411 10.63 12.61 17.68
CA ILE A 411 9.72 13.16 16.66
C ILE A 411 8.87 14.29 17.25
N LYS A 412 8.95 15.45 16.60
CA LYS A 412 8.09 16.62 16.78
C LYS A 412 8.25 17.57 15.59
N PRO A 413 7.36 18.56 15.43
CA PRO A 413 7.51 19.57 14.38
C PRO A 413 8.87 20.28 14.44
N GLY A 414 9.44 20.54 13.26
CA GLY A 414 10.72 21.24 13.11
C GLY A 414 11.96 20.35 13.16
N VAL A 415 11.83 19.04 13.45
CA VAL A 415 12.94 18.09 13.43
C VAL A 415 13.24 17.63 12.01
N SER A 416 14.52 17.49 11.65
CA SER A 416 14.94 16.93 10.36
C SER A 416 14.84 15.41 10.35
N TRP A 417 14.28 14.81 9.29
CA TRP A 417 14.23 13.35 9.17
C TRP A 417 15.62 12.71 9.03
N ILE A 418 16.58 13.44 8.46
CA ILE A 418 18.00 13.03 8.43
C ILE A 418 18.54 12.86 9.84
N ASP A 419 18.22 13.79 10.74
CA ASP A 419 18.71 13.73 12.13
C ASP A 419 18.11 12.55 12.89
N MET A 420 16.86 12.17 12.59
CA MET A 420 16.25 10.96 13.14
C MET A 420 16.96 9.70 12.65
N HIS A 421 17.32 9.62 11.35
CA HIS A 421 18.11 8.49 10.85
C HIS A 421 19.48 8.40 11.54
N LEU A 422 20.15 9.53 11.75
CA LEU A 422 21.43 9.57 12.47
C LEU A 422 21.27 9.22 13.95
N LEU A 423 20.15 9.60 14.58
CA LEU A 423 19.81 9.21 15.95
C LEU A 423 19.63 7.69 16.08
N ALA A 424 18.84 7.08 15.19
CA ALA A 424 18.67 5.63 15.15
C ALA A 424 20.01 4.91 15.02
N ASN A 425 20.83 5.33 14.06
CA ASN A 425 22.16 4.78 13.82
C ASN A 425 23.06 4.88 15.05
N ARG A 426 23.09 6.03 15.72
CA ARG A 426 23.88 6.23 16.93
C ARG A 426 23.43 5.29 18.05
N VAL A 427 22.12 5.25 18.34
CA VAL A 427 21.57 4.40 19.41
C VAL A 427 21.82 2.93 19.11
N MET A 428 21.65 2.51 17.87
CA MET A 428 21.96 1.14 17.45
C MET A 428 23.44 0.80 17.65
N LEU A 429 24.38 1.67 17.25
CA LEU A 429 25.82 1.43 17.44
C LEU A 429 26.21 1.37 18.93
N VAL A 430 25.62 2.22 19.79
CA VAL A 430 25.82 2.15 21.25
C VAL A 430 25.42 0.77 21.77
N ASN A 431 24.21 0.32 21.43
CA ASN A 431 23.69 -0.97 21.91
C ASN A 431 24.46 -2.17 21.34
N LEU A 432 24.87 -2.13 20.06
CA LEU A 432 25.69 -3.18 19.46
C LEU A 432 27.10 -3.26 20.08
N LYS A 433 27.66 -2.12 20.50
CA LYS A 433 28.91 -2.07 21.29
C LYS A 433 28.71 -2.67 22.68
N GLU A 434 27.65 -2.29 23.40
CA GLU A 434 27.35 -2.84 24.73
C GLU A 434 27.07 -4.34 24.72
N TYR A 435 26.44 -4.83 23.65
CA TYR A 435 26.22 -6.26 23.41
C TYR A 435 27.52 -7.03 23.10
N GLY A 436 28.61 -6.35 22.71
CA GLY A 436 29.90 -6.97 22.41
C GLY A 436 30.09 -7.36 20.93
N LEU A 437 29.35 -6.74 20.00
CA LEU A 437 29.57 -6.90 18.56
C LEU A 437 30.59 -5.88 18.03
N LEU A 438 30.63 -4.70 18.63
CA LEU A 438 31.46 -3.56 18.22
C LEU A 438 32.42 -3.13 19.33
N GLN A 439 33.50 -2.45 18.95
CA GLN A 439 34.51 -1.89 19.87
C GLN A 439 34.96 -0.50 19.43
N GLY A 440 35.55 0.28 20.34
CA GLY A 440 36.03 1.64 20.05
C GLY A 440 35.01 2.74 20.38
N ASP A 441 35.24 3.94 19.86
CA ASP A 441 34.40 5.13 20.12
C ASP A 441 33.23 5.25 19.14
N VAL A 442 32.04 5.60 19.64
CA VAL A 442 30.81 5.66 18.83
C VAL A 442 30.79 6.89 17.90
N ASP A 443 31.38 8.02 18.30
CA ASP A 443 31.47 9.19 17.42
C ASP A 443 32.37 8.89 16.22
N ASP A 444 33.44 8.13 16.43
CA ASP A 444 34.31 7.69 15.34
C ASP A 444 33.61 6.67 14.42
N MET A 445 32.80 5.74 14.95
CA MET A 445 31.95 4.86 14.14
C MET A 445 30.94 5.65 13.29
N MET A 446 30.32 6.69 13.86
CA MET A 446 29.37 7.56 13.16
C MET A 446 30.05 8.36 12.03
N LYS A 447 31.25 8.92 12.29
CA LYS A 447 32.06 9.59 11.26
C LYS A 447 32.39 8.64 10.11
N ALA A 448 32.82 7.42 10.44
CA ALA A 448 33.15 6.37 9.48
C ALA A 448 31.91 5.78 8.75
N ASN A 449 30.69 6.15 9.16
CA ASN A 449 29.44 5.63 8.58
C ASN A 449 29.20 4.14 8.80
N LEU A 450 29.73 3.57 9.89
CA LEU A 450 29.67 2.13 10.15
C LEU A 450 28.23 1.59 10.18
N ALA A 451 27.28 2.37 10.68
CA ALA A 451 25.88 1.98 10.77
C ALA A 451 25.26 1.57 9.43
N ALA A 452 25.70 2.13 8.29
CA ALA A 452 25.20 1.76 6.97
C ALA A 452 25.53 0.30 6.58
N THR A 453 26.47 -0.34 7.28
CA THR A 453 26.76 -1.78 7.17
C THR A 453 25.60 -2.62 7.71
N PHE A 454 24.98 -2.16 8.80
CA PHE A 454 23.92 -2.87 9.52
C PHE A 454 22.52 -2.37 9.18
N GLN A 455 22.35 -1.11 8.77
CA GLN A 455 21.11 -0.51 8.31
C GLN A 455 21.33 0.20 6.95
N PRO A 456 21.29 -0.53 5.82
CA PRO A 456 21.56 0.04 4.50
C PRO A 456 20.37 0.82 3.90
N HIS A 457 19.17 0.69 4.48
CA HIS A 457 17.95 1.39 4.05
C HIS A 457 17.72 2.69 4.84
N GLY A 458 16.77 3.51 4.35
CA GLY A 458 16.32 4.71 5.06
C GLY A 458 15.62 4.35 6.37
N LEU A 459 15.56 5.30 7.32
CA LEU A 459 14.87 5.08 8.61
C LEU A 459 13.35 4.90 8.45
N GLY A 460 12.79 5.40 7.36
CA GLY A 460 11.37 5.37 7.08
C GLY A 460 11.00 6.39 6.02
N HIS A 461 9.72 6.46 5.73
CA HIS A 461 9.18 7.18 4.58
C HIS A 461 7.78 7.72 4.86
N PHE A 462 7.29 8.63 4.02
CA PHE A 462 5.89 9.01 4.10
C PHE A 462 4.99 7.81 3.76
N MET A 463 3.82 7.77 4.39
CA MET A 463 2.77 6.79 4.11
C MET A 463 1.41 7.50 4.01
N GLY A 464 0.54 7.01 3.13
CA GLY A 464 -0.82 7.55 2.97
C GLY A 464 -1.67 6.64 2.11
N LEU A 465 -2.00 7.07 0.89
CA LEU A 465 -2.64 6.20 -0.09
C LEU A 465 -1.66 5.19 -0.71
N ASP A 466 -0.40 5.60 -0.86
CA ASP A 466 0.67 4.70 -1.27
C ASP A 466 1.51 4.37 -0.03
N VAL A 467 2.06 3.15 0.03
CA VAL A 467 2.93 2.73 1.15
C VAL A 467 4.19 3.58 1.21
N HIS A 468 4.86 3.77 0.07
CA HIS A 468 5.83 4.82 -0.16
C HIS A 468 5.10 6.03 -0.75
N ASP A 469 4.59 6.90 0.12
CA ASP A 469 3.76 8.03 -0.28
C ASP A 469 4.56 9.17 -0.92
N VAL A 470 3.86 10.00 -1.68
CA VAL A 470 4.45 11.07 -2.49
C VAL A 470 5.01 12.22 -1.65
N GLY A 471 5.85 13.06 -2.26
CA GLY A 471 6.25 14.36 -1.69
C GLY A 471 7.50 14.33 -0.81
N GLY A 472 8.19 13.19 -0.75
CA GLY A 472 9.44 13.03 -0.03
C GLY A 472 10.57 13.95 -0.52
N TYR A 473 10.62 14.20 -1.83
CA TYR A 473 11.57 15.09 -2.51
C TYR A 473 10.84 15.95 -3.55
N LEU A 474 10.42 17.13 -3.15
CA LEU A 474 9.89 18.16 -4.05
C LEU A 474 10.86 19.34 -4.13
N GLU A 475 10.74 20.15 -5.19
CA GLU A 475 11.44 21.42 -5.27
C GLU A 475 11.11 22.31 -4.07
N GLY A 476 12.09 23.05 -3.55
CA GLY A 476 11.95 23.84 -2.33
C GLY A 476 12.16 23.07 -1.02
N HIS A 477 12.34 21.75 -1.08
CA HIS A 477 12.69 20.91 0.07
C HIS A 477 14.14 20.40 0.01
N PRO A 478 14.70 19.90 1.13
CA PRO A 478 16.05 19.35 1.14
C PRO A 478 16.25 18.24 0.10
N ALA A 479 17.40 18.29 -0.59
CA ALA A 479 17.76 17.27 -1.57
C ALA A 479 18.10 15.94 -0.89
N ARG A 480 17.99 14.85 -1.67
CA ARG A 480 18.40 13.51 -1.26
C ARG A 480 19.90 13.51 -0.91
N PRO A 481 20.30 13.03 0.28
CA PRO A 481 21.72 12.91 0.62
C PRO A 481 22.42 11.85 -0.25
N GLU A 482 23.75 11.95 -0.39
CA GLU A 482 24.54 10.99 -1.19
C GLU A 482 25.20 9.88 -0.35
N LYS A 483 25.32 10.07 0.96
CA LYS A 483 26.00 9.14 1.86
C LYS A 483 25.26 7.80 1.95
N ALA A 484 25.98 6.68 2.02
CA ALA A 484 25.37 5.36 2.21
C ALA A 484 24.47 5.32 3.47
N GLY A 485 23.36 4.57 3.41
CA GLY A 485 22.27 4.65 4.38
C GLY A 485 21.35 5.85 4.08
N LEU A 486 21.87 7.06 4.21
CA LEU A 486 21.11 8.30 4.03
C LEU A 486 20.54 8.48 2.60
N LYS A 487 21.26 8.05 1.57
CA LYS A 487 20.77 8.11 0.17
C LYS A 487 19.52 7.27 -0.07
N SER A 488 19.30 6.27 0.78
CA SER A 488 18.13 5.39 0.76
C SER A 488 16.92 5.98 1.48
N LEU A 489 17.04 7.13 2.17
CA LEU A 489 15.90 7.81 2.76
C LEU A 489 14.89 8.23 1.69
N ARG A 490 13.60 7.99 1.91
CA ARG A 490 12.56 8.43 0.96
C ARG A 490 12.10 9.87 1.18
N THR A 491 12.56 10.51 2.25
CA THR A 491 12.46 11.96 2.43
C THR A 491 13.63 12.51 3.22
N ALA A 492 14.01 13.76 2.95
CA ALA A 492 14.96 14.54 3.76
C ALA A 492 14.27 15.74 4.43
N ARG A 493 12.93 15.76 4.45
CA ARG A 493 12.16 16.91 4.89
C ARG A 493 12.26 17.13 6.41
N VAL A 494 11.97 18.37 6.78
CA VAL A 494 11.70 18.75 8.17
C VAL A 494 10.25 18.38 8.49
N LEU A 495 10.04 17.73 9.63
CA LEU A 495 8.75 17.22 10.06
C LEU A 495 7.76 18.36 10.37
N GLN A 496 6.51 18.17 9.95
CA GLN A 496 5.40 19.08 10.17
C GLN A 496 4.17 18.30 10.67
N PRO A 497 3.28 18.93 11.45
CA PRO A 497 2.03 18.31 11.90
C PRO A 497 1.22 17.75 10.72
N GLY A 498 0.64 16.58 10.89
CA GLY A 498 -0.15 15.87 9.87
C GLY A 498 0.67 15.07 8.86
N MET A 499 2.00 15.14 8.87
CA MET A 499 2.83 14.17 8.15
C MET A 499 2.68 12.78 8.79
N VAL A 500 2.45 11.77 7.96
CA VAL A 500 2.41 10.36 8.38
C VAL A 500 3.66 9.67 7.85
N LEU A 501 4.40 8.99 8.72
CA LEU A 501 5.65 8.29 8.37
C LEU A 501 5.71 6.90 8.97
N THR A 502 6.50 6.02 8.36
CA THR A 502 7.04 4.83 9.02
C THR A 502 8.25 5.19 9.88
N VAL A 503 8.43 4.51 11.01
CA VAL A 503 9.65 4.49 11.82
C VAL A 503 10.15 3.06 11.87
N GLU A 504 11.12 2.71 11.02
CA GLU A 504 11.49 1.34 10.72
C GLU A 504 13.00 1.04 10.87
N PRO A 505 13.68 1.40 11.98
CA PRO A 505 15.08 1.03 12.13
C PRO A 505 15.27 -0.49 12.06
N GLY A 506 16.44 -0.93 11.58
CA GLY A 506 16.73 -2.33 11.41
C GLY A 506 18.22 -2.65 11.45
N CYS A 507 18.55 -3.84 11.94
CA CYS A 507 19.91 -4.36 12.03
C CYS A 507 19.99 -5.71 11.31
N TYR A 508 20.78 -5.76 10.25
CA TYR A 508 20.92 -6.94 9.39
C TYR A 508 22.36 -7.41 9.30
N PHE A 509 22.54 -8.71 9.14
CA PHE A 509 23.82 -9.35 8.91
C PHE A 509 23.91 -9.79 7.45
N ILE A 510 24.15 -8.83 6.57
CA ILE A 510 24.22 -9.02 5.11
C ILE A 510 25.67 -9.31 4.75
N ASP A 511 25.97 -10.56 4.35
CA ASP A 511 27.34 -11.03 4.11
C ASP A 511 28.15 -10.07 3.23
N LYS A 512 27.57 -9.59 2.13
CA LYS A 512 28.26 -8.67 1.22
C LYS A 512 28.71 -7.37 1.89
N LEU A 513 27.89 -6.80 2.77
CA LEU A 513 28.21 -5.56 3.48
C LEU A 513 29.19 -5.82 4.63
N LEU A 514 29.03 -6.94 5.34
CA LEU A 514 29.96 -7.35 6.40
C LEU A 514 31.36 -7.61 5.84
N ASP A 515 31.47 -8.33 4.72
CA ASP A 515 32.74 -8.60 4.06
C ASP A 515 33.44 -7.30 3.66
N GLN A 516 32.70 -6.37 3.04
CA GLN A 516 33.22 -5.04 2.69
C GLN A 516 33.73 -4.28 3.92
N ALA A 517 32.98 -4.29 5.02
CA ALA A 517 33.36 -3.59 6.24
C ALA A 517 34.55 -4.26 6.97
N LEU A 518 34.68 -5.59 6.88
CA LEU A 518 35.81 -6.35 7.45
C LEU A 518 37.11 -6.23 6.64
N GLU A 519 37.02 -5.87 5.36
CA GLU A 519 38.15 -5.59 4.46
C GLU A 519 38.59 -4.11 4.51
N ASP A 520 37.68 -3.19 4.86
CA ASP A 520 37.97 -1.77 4.99
C ASP A 520 38.70 -1.48 6.31
N GLN A 521 39.91 -0.91 6.24
CA GLN A 521 40.73 -0.58 7.42
C GLN A 521 40.09 0.48 8.34
N GLU A 522 39.27 1.37 7.79
CA GLU A 522 38.55 2.40 8.56
C GLU A 522 37.34 1.84 9.30
N LEU A 523 36.74 0.74 8.82
CA LEU A 523 35.57 0.12 9.44
C LEU A 523 35.94 -1.08 10.32
N SER A 524 36.83 -1.95 9.83
CA SER A 524 37.20 -3.23 10.48
C SER A 524 37.76 -3.06 11.89
N LYS A 525 38.41 -1.93 12.21
CA LYS A 525 38.91 -1.62 13.56
C LYS A 525 37.80 -1.55 14.62
N PHE A 526 36.55 -1.28 14.21
CA PHE A 526 35.39 -1.21 15.10
C PHE A 526 34.63 -2.54 15.23
N LEU A 527 34.92 -3.53 14.38
CA LEU A 527 34.21 -4.81 14.33
C LEU A 527 34.96 -5.86 15.17
N ILE A 528 34.27 -6.50 16.11
CA ILE A 528 34.80 -7.67 16.80
C ILE A 528 34.57 -8.87 15.88
N ARG A 529 35.58 -9.25 15.08
CA ARG A 529 35.45 -10.21 13.98
C ARG A 529 34.76 -11.52 14.38
N ASP A 530 35.21 -12.16 15.46
CA ASP A 530 34.63 -13.44 15.91
C ASP A 530 33.14 -13.27 16.25
N ALA A 531 32.77 -12.18 16.93
CA ALA A 531 31.37 -11.88 17.24
C ALA A 531 30.56 -11.62 15.97
N VAL A 532 31.10 -10.88 14.99
CA VAL A 532 30.41 -10.64 13.71
C VAL A 532 30.21 -11.93 12.93
N ASP A 533 31.23 -12.79 12.86
CA ASP A 533 31.17 -14.06 12.14
C ASP A 533 30.18 -15.04 12.79
N GLU A 534 30.06 -15.04 14.13
CA GLU A 534 29.00 -15.77 14.84
C GLU A 534 27.58 -15.30 14.46
N HIS A 535 27.43 -14.06 13.98
CA HIS A 535 26.14 -13.51 13.58
C HIS A 535 25.78 -13.74 12.11
N ARG A 536 26.66 -14.31 11.30
CA ARG A 536 26.32 -14.67 9.91
C ARG A 536 25.15 -15.65 9.87
N GLY A 537 24.30 -15.50 8.86
CA GLY A 537 23.04 -16.25 8.74
C GLY A 537 21.98 -15.94 9.80
N PHE A 538 22.19 -14.97 10.70
CA PHE A 538 21.15 -14.52 11.65
C PHE A 538 19.89 -14.01 10.93
N GLY A 539 20.08 -13.43 9.74
CA GLY A 539 19.08 -12.61 9.09
C GLY A 539 19.18 -11.16 9.58
N GLY A 540 18.10 -10.67 10.18
CA GLY A 540 18.05 -9.35 10.76
C GLY A 540 16.81 -9.14 11.61
N VAL A 541 16.76 -7.95 12.23
CA VAL A 541 15.59 -7.44 12.96
C VAL A 541 15.23 -6.10 12.36
N ARG A 542 13.94 -5.89 12.08
CA ARG A 542 13.32 -4.59 11.83
C ARG A 542 12.10 -4.45 12.72
N ILE A 543 11.91 -3.25 13.26
CA ILE A 543 10.74 -2.88 14.06
C ILE A 543 10.18 -1.64 13.41
N GLU A 544 8.98 -1.74 12.87
CA GLU A 544 8.36 -0.67 12.10
C GLU A 544 6.98 -0.33 12.63
N ASP A 545 6.84 0.95 12.96
CA ASP A 545 5.61 1.57 13.44
C ASP A 545 5.20 2.70 12.51
N ASP A 546 3.90 2.78 12.21
CA ASP A 546 3.27 3.90 11.53
C ASP A 546 2.94 5.00 12.52
N ILE A 547 3.38 6.22 12.21
CA ILE A 547 3.20 7.38 13.08
C ILE A 547 2.57 8.56 12.34
N VAL A 548 1.94 9.46 13.10
CA VAL A 548 1.59 10.80 12.64
C VAL A 548 2.28 11.84 13.52
N VAL A 549 2.92 12.81 12.88
CA VAL A 549 3.49 13.98 13.58
C VAL A 549 2.33 14.86 14.05
N THR A 550 2.29 15.16 15.33
CA THR A 550 1.28 16.06 15.93
C THR A 550 1.86 17.45 16.14
N GLU A 551 1.05 18.40 16.60
CA GLU A 551 1.50 19.78 16.92
C GLU A 551 2.64 19.83 17.95
N THR A 552 2.75 18.81 18.82
CA THR A 552 3.71 18.82 19.94
C THR A 552 4.60 17.58 19.99
N GLY A 553 4.44 16.63 19.08
CA GLY A 553 5.16 15.35 19.14
C GLY A 553 4.70 14.36 18.08
N VAL A 554 4.32 13.17 18.52
CA VAL A 554 3.95 12.04 17.66
C VAL A 554 2.79 11.24 18.26
N GLU A 555 1.96 10.68 17.40
CA GLU A 555 1.03 9.60 17.73
C GLU A 555 1.48 8.35 16.98
N VAL A 556 1.61 7.23 17.69
CA VAL A 556 1.89 5.91 17.10
C VAL A 556 0.54 5.23 16.85
N MET A 557 0.25 4.88 15.59
CA MET A 557 -1.01 4.24 15.20
C MET A 557 -0.94 2.71 15.28
N THR A 558 0.27 2.15 15.26
CA THR A 558 0.52 0.72 15.31
C THR A 558 0.31 0.14 16.73
N GLU A 559 -0.39 -0.98 16.82
CA GLU A 559 -0.83 -1.60 18.09
C GLU A 559 -0.36 -3.07 18.20
N VAL A 560 0.95 -3.31 18.18
CA VAL A 560 1.53 -4.67 18.29
C VAL A 560 2.47 -4.82 19.50
N PRO A 561 2.68 -6.05 20.00
CA PRO A 561 3.72 -6.37 20.99
C PRO A 561 5.12 -5.92 20.54
N ARG A 562 5.87 -5.22 21.42
CA ARG A 562 7.22 -4.71 21.09
C ARG A 562 8.29 -5.11 22.09
N SER A 563 7.98 -5.24 23.37
CA SER A 563 8.98 -5.79 24.31
C SER A 563 9.12 -7.29 24.11
N VAL A 564 10.30 -7.82 24.44
CA VAL A 564 10.56 -9.27 24.46
C VAL A 564 9.48 -10.02 25.25
N ASP A 565 9.12 -9.50 26.42
CA ASP A 565 8.14 -10.15 27.30
C ASP A 565 6.72 -10.14 26.70
N GLU A 566 6.31 -9.04 26.05
CA GLU A 566 5.01 -8.97 25.36
C GLU A 566 4.93 -9.94 24.18
N ILE A 567 6.00 -10.03 23.37
CA ILE A 567 6.07 -10.95 22.23
C ILE A 567 6.00 -12.40 22.72
N GLU A 568 6.84 -12.77 23.70
CA GLU A 568 6.82 -14.13 24.26
C GLU A 568 5.47 -14.47 24.92
N ALA A 569 4.82 -13.49 25.56
CA ALA A 569 3.50 -13.67 26.14
C ALA A 569 2.43 -13.92 25.07
N VAL A 570 2.42 -13.14 23.99
CA VAL A 570 1.47 -13.33 22.88
C VAL A 570 1.67 -14.65 22.15
N MET A 571 2.93 -15.04 21.91
CA MET A 571 3.24 -16.29 21.20
C MET A 571 2.99 -17.55 22.04
N SER A 572 3.05 -17.44 23.36
CA SER A 572 2.78 -18.55 24.28
C SER A 572 1.29 -18.71 24.65
N ALA A 573 0.47 -17.70 24.37
CA ALA A 573 -0.97 -17.76 24.59
C ALA A 573 -1.59 -18.90 23.77
N LYS A 574 -2.27 -19.83 24.45
CA LYS A 574 -3.08 -20.85 23.75
C LYS A 574 -4.28 -20.16 23.12
N ASN A 575 -4.48 -20.39 21.82
CA ASN A 575 -5.65 -19.92 21.06
C ASN A 575 -6.96 -20.41 21.69
#